data_AF-A0A842QLI6-F1
#
_entry.id   AF-A0A842QLI6-F1
#
_cell.length_a   1.000
_cell.length_b   1.000
_cell.length_c   1.000
_cell.angle_alpha   90.00
_cell.angle_beta   90.00
_cell.angle_gamma   90.00
#
_symmetry.space_group_name_H-M   'P 1'
#
loop_
_entity.id
_entity.type
_entity.pdbx_description
1 polymer ?
#
loop_
_entity_poly.entity_id
_entity_poly.type
_entity_poly.pdbx_seq_one_letter_code
_entity_poly.pdbx_strand_id
1 'polypeptide(L)'
;MEFRKKWELAGTVIREARFRAQLSSNPSYRSRAKEQPEKIMRNVKRSNTISMAFTTFLVVVLGGVSLGLIAFGDPSQSGVTTMTVGVGSFLLLSFVLIFFLNLVGTSGFFMSGVATFAAMLPMSQDDFEDIMFLAFMRVFAGPSIAIMTVLPVGFLILIGPMAALSAFFACGITILVSFSILILVAQWYQRKSLEQPGSKLSTVVRVLTGVMLMVGIIAVYSVGNYLPVLVDLLISLSQNYGLIIDILFSLVFPFTLGMVTAIAAYGLQVSTEIIVLSIGAALFYAVVAVRGYRIARERLRKAVMGGVETQVATIVNQPIETTGSIRAIIKKDLRLATRDLGSLTILIFPLMLLIAWAPSLAIMAEGGIDLLSLVTMMVIIQSFSGISITGLLGIDTQGASIYDGLPLSSMMNLKAKAVLFTVTYVFFMTIVSIILLIGIPFSWFALFIPFVQMPLGYGLALAVGGVLSRVIGKGRIVAVNPVNNQKATFVAFLVSLSVGSLPILGFLLGTYLAQEILVGIGLQGILIIIESLVAVKGIPKLLKN
;
A
#
# COMPACT_ATOMS: atom_id res chain seq x y z
N MET A 1 37.01 6.54 -5.44
CA MET A 1 36.98 5.59 -4.29
C MET A 1 36.68 4.15 -4.74
N GLU A 2 37.17 3.10 -4.06
CA GLU A 2 36.82 1.69 -4.38
C GLU A 2 35.33 1.39 -4.19
N PHE A 3 34.76 0.50 -5.03
CA PHE A 3 33.34 0.13 -5.00
C PHE A 3 32.87 -0.38 -3.63
N ARG A 4 33.67 -1.20 -2.95
CA ARG A 4 33.35 -1.73 -1.61
C ARG A 4 33.13 -0.60 -0.60
N LYS A 5 34.04 0.38 -0.57
CA LYS A 5 33.91 1.55 0.30
C LYS A 5 32.69 2.40 -0.09
N LYS A 6 32.43 2.58 -1.40
CA LYS A 6 31.24 3.30 -1.89
C LYS A 6 29.95 2.63 -1.41
N TRP A 7 29.89 1.30 -1.48
CA TRP A 7 28.75 0.50 -1.03
C TRP A 7 28.52 0.58 0.48
N GLU A 8 29.59 0.56 1.28
CA GLU A 8 29.52 0.74 2.73
C GLU A 8 28.99 2.13 3.10
N LEU A 9 29.53 3.20 2.50
CA LEU A 9 29.06 4.57 2.71
C LEU A 9 27.60 4.77 2.26
N ALA A 10 27.22 4.21 1.11
CA ALA A 10 25.85 4.23 0.62
C ALA A 10 24.87 3.61 1.65
N GLY A 11 25.30 2.58 2.37
CA GLY A 11 24.56 1.96 3.46
C GLY A 11 24.36 2.87 4.68
N THR A 12 25.26 3.81 4.92
CA THR A 12 25.12 4.81 5.99
C THR A 12 24.24 5.97 5.54
N VAL A 13 24.44 6.46 4.32
CA VAL A 13 23.61 7.53 3.72
C VAL A 13 22.14 7.14 3.67
N ILE A 14 21.80 5.91 3.25
CA ILE A 14 20.41 5.46 3.21
C ILE A 14 19.78 5.34 4.61
N ARG A 15 20.56 4.98 5.63
CA ARG A 15 20.07 4.88 7.02
C ARG A 15 19.74 6.27 7.55
N GLU A 16 20.64 7.23 7.32
CA GLU A 16 20.38 8.64 7.66
C GLU A 16 19.21 9.19 6.86
N ALA A 17 19.10 8.83 5.57
CA ALA A 17 18.01 9.27 4.72
C ALA A 17 16.65 8.84 5.25
N ARG A 18 16.54 7.57 5.63
CA ARG A 18 15.32 7.03 6.22
C ARG A 18 15.08 7.58 7.62
N PHE A 19 16.11 7.78 8.42
CA PHE A 19 15.96 8.39 9.74
C PHE A 19 15.39 9.81 9.64
N ARG A 20 15.96 10.66 8.78
CA ARG A 20 15.43 12.02 8.55
C ARG A 20 14.06 12.01 7.90
N ALA A 21 13.81 11.13 6.93
CA ALA A 21 12.47 10.96 6.36
C ALA A 21 11.43 10.52 7.40
N GLN A 22 11.82 9.69 8.37
CA GLN A 22 10.96 9.33 9.51
C GLN A 22 10.76 10.49 10.47
N LEU A 23 11.77 11.32 10.71
CA LEU A 23 11.65 12.54 11.53
C LEU A 23 10.84 13.64 10.85
N SER A 24 10.85 13.72 9.52
CA SER A 24 10.04 14.67 8.75
C SER A 24 8.59 14.23 8.66
N SER A 25 8.34 12.93 8.42
CA SER A 25 6.99 12.36 8.37
C SER A 25 6.33 12.25 9.75
N ASN A 26 7.13 12.19 10.83
CA ASN A 26 6.59 12.03 12.17
C ASN A 26 7.27 12.98 13.19
N PRO A 27 6.73 14.19 13.37
CA PRO A 27 7.28 15.17 14.32
C PRO A 27 7.31 14.70 15.78
N SER A 28 6.48 13.73 16.18
CA SER A 28 6.55 13.13 17.52
C SER A 28 7.86 12.34 17.75
N TYR A 29 8.52 11.88 16.69
CA TYR A 29 9.87 11.35 16.79
C TYR A 29 10.92 12.45 16.93
N ARG A 30 10.66 13.73 16.58
CA ARG A 30 11.67 14.79 16.78
C ARG A 30 11.90 15.11 18.25
N SER A 31 10.84 15.15 19.07
CA SER A 31 10.98 15.31 20.52
C SER A 31 11.61 14.07 21.15
N ARG A 32 11.11 12.88 20.80
CA ARG A 32 11.65 11.60 21.32
C ARG A 32 13.05 11.25 20.82
N ALA A 33 13.47 11.74 19.66
CA ALA A 33 14.84 11.54 19.16
C ALA A 33 15.86 12.33 19.98
N LYS A 34 15.45 13.44 20.60
CA LYS A 34 16.30 14.13 21.57
C LYS A 34 16.48 13.32 22.86
N GLU A 35 15.47 12.54 23.24
CA GLU A 35 15.48 11.74 24.48
C GLU A 35 16.07 10.33 24.30
N GLN A 36 15.78 9.64 23.20
CA GLN A 36 16.17 8.25 22.92
C GLN A 36 16.53 8.02 21.44
N PRO A 37 17.60 8.64 20.91
CA PRO A 37 17.97 8.57 19.50
C PRO A 37 18.28 7.13 19.05
N GLU A 38 19.00 6.36 19.87
CA GLU A 38 19.41 5.00 19.56
C GLU A 38 18.22 4.05 19.32
N LYS A 39 17.15 4.21 20.11
CA LYS A 39 15.94 3.40 20.01
C LYS A 39 15.21 3.67 18.70
N ILE A 40 15.14 4.94 18.28
CA ILE A 40 14.53 5.32 17.01
C ILE A 40 15.39 4.81 15.85
N MET A 41 16.71 4.99 15.91
CA MET A 41 17.62 4.48 14.88
C MET A 41 17.53 2.95 14.73
N ARG A 42 17.45 2.20 15.84
CA ARG A 42 17.23 0.74 15.83
C ARG A 42 15.88 0.38 15.21
N ASN A 43 14.82 1.13 15.51
CA ASN A 43 13.51 0.93 14.89
C ASN A 43 13.51 1.23 13.38
N VAL A 44 14.20 2.28 12.93
CA VAL A 44 14.35 2.60 11.50
C VAL A 44 15.05 1.45 10.78
N LYS A 45 16.16 0.95 11.34
CA LYS A 45 16.92 -0.17 10.78
C LYS A 45 16.06 -1.44 10.69
N ARG A 46 15.31 -1.74 11.75
CA ARG A 46 14.44 -2.91 11.82
C ARG A 46 13.26 -2.80 10.84
N SER A 47 12.57 -1.67 10.83
CA SER A 47 11.44 -1.39 9.93
C SER A 47 11.86 -1.53 8.46
N ASN A 48 13.01 -0.96 8.10
CA ASN A 48 13.55 -1.13 6.75
C ASN A 48 13.85 -2.60 6.40
N THR A 49 14.51 -3.33 7.31
CA THR A 49 14.85 -4.74 7.06
C THR A 49 13.58 -5.57 6.89
N ILE A 50 12.55 -5.32 7.73
CA ILE A 50 11.25 -5.99 7.63
C ILE A 50 10.54 -5.64 6.32
N SER A 51 10.51 -4.36 5.93
CA SER A 51 9.89 -3.93 4.67
C SER A 51 10.58 -4.57 3.45
N MET A 52 11.91 -4.60 3.44
CA MET A 52 12.67 -5.29 2.40
C MET A 52 12.39 -6.79 2.39
N ALA A 53 12.39 -7.45 3.56
CA ALA A 53 12.09 -8.88 3.66
C ALA A 53 10.66 -9.21 3.19
N PHE A 54 9.68 -8.40 3.60
CA PHE A 54 8.28 -8.57 3.21
C PHE A 54 8.06 -8.39 1.70
N THR A 55 8.63 -7.34 1.11
CA THR A 55 8.54 -7.13 -0.35
C THR A 55 9.24 -8.22 -1.14
N THR A 56 10.39 -8.69 -0.66
CA THR A 56 11.11 -9.84 -1.24
C THR A 56 10.27 -11.11 -1.15
N PHE A 57 9.65 -11.38 0.01
CA PHE A 57 8.77 -12.52 0.20
C PHE A 57 7.55 -12.48 -0.74
N LEU A 58 6.91 -11.32 -0.90
CA LEU A 58 5.79 -11.17 -1.84
C LEU A 58 6.20 -11.47 -3.29
N VAL A 59 7.38 -11.02 -3.72
CA VAL A 59 7.93 -11.36 -5.04
C VAL A 59 8.19 -12.86 -5.19
N VAL A 60 8.72 -13.51 -4.15
CA VAL A 60 8.96 -14.97 -4.17
C VAL A 60 7.64 -15.72 -4.29
N VAL A 61 6.62 -15.35 -3.50
CA VAL A 61 5.28 -15.95 -3.59
C VAL A 61 4.68 -15.73 -4.97
N LEU A 62 4.75 -14.50 -5.50
CA LEU A 62 4.28 -14.16 -6.83
C LEU A 62 4.98 -15.01 -7.92
N GLY A 63 6.30 -15.14 -7.84
CA GLY A 63 7.08 -15.98 -8.75
C GLY A 63 6.70 -17.45 -8.65
N GLY A 64 6.52 -17.97 -7.43
CA GLY A 64 6.06 -19.33 -7.18
C GLY A 64 4.67 -19.60 -7.77
N VAL A 65 3.71 -18.67 -7.58
CA VAL A 65 2.36 -18.79 -8.15
C VAL A 65 2.41 -18.73 -9.68
N SER A 66 3.16 -17.80 -10.27
CA SER A 66 3.30 -17.71 -11.73
C SER A 66 3.97 -18.96 -12.33
N LEU A 67 4.97 -19.53 -11.67
CA LEU A 67 5.58 -20.80 -12.09
C LEU A 67 4.60 -21.97 -11.93
N GLY A 68 3.83 -22.00 -10.85
CA GLY A 68 2.79 -23.01 -10.62
C GLY A 68 1.71 -22.97 -11.69
N LEU A 69 1.26 -21.78 -12.10
CA LEU A 69 0.31 -21.60 -13.19
C LEU A 69 0.84 -22.13 -14.53
N ILE A 70 2.14 -21.96 -14.79
CA ILE A 70 2.75 -22.42 -16.05
C ILE A 70 2.98 -23.93 -16.02
N ALA A 71 3.38 -24.50 -14.89
CA ALA A 71 3.72 -25.91 -14.76
C ALA A 71 2.49 -26.82 -14.58
N PHE A 72 1.45 -26.33 -13.90
CA PHE A 72 0.25 -27.09 -13.54
C PHE A 72 -1.03 -26.50 -14.13
N GLY A 73 -0.91 -25.56 -15.08
CA GLY A 73 -2.05 -25.00 -15.80
C GLY A 73 -2.82 -26.06 -16.60
N ASP A 74 -4.04 -25.72 -16.99
CA ASP A 74 -4.91 -26.62 -17.74
C ASP A 74 -4.24 -27.03 -19.09
N PRO A 75 -3.98 -28.34 -19.31
CA PRO A 75 -3.34 -28.84 -20.52
C PRO A 75 -4.18 -28.64 -21.79
N SER A 76 -5.47 -28.30 -21.66
CA SER A 76 -6.32 -27.95 -22.80
C SER A 76 -5.96 -26.59 -23.42
N GLN A 77 -5.22 -25.76 -22.70
CA GLN A 77 -4.85 -24.41 -23.12
C GLN A 77 -3.55 -24.39 -23.93
N SER A 78 -3.42 -23.39 -24.83
CA SER A 78 -2.17 -23.17 -25.55
C SER A 78 -1.03 -22.83 -24.59
N GLY A 79 0.00 -23.67 -24.55
CA GLY A 79 1.18 -23.45 -23.69
C GLY A 79 1.88 -22.11 -23.96
N VAL A 80 1.81 -21.60 -25.19
CA VAL A 80 2.32 -20.27 -25.57
C VAL A 80 1.55 -19.17 -24.83
N THR A 81 0.21 -19.23 -24.85
CA THR A 81 -0.66 -18.25 -24.21
C THR A 81 -0.49 -18.30 -22.69
N THR A 82 -0.52 -19.49 -22.09
CA THR A 82 -0.38 -19.66 -20.63
C THR A 82 0.97 -19.13 -20.14
N MET A 83 2.05 -19.39 -20.88
CA MET A 83 3.38 -18.86 -20.56
C MET A 83 3.47 -17.34 -20.74
N THR A 84 2.90 -16.81 -21.83
CA THR A 84 2.85 -15.36 -22.11
C THR A 84 2.12 -14.60 -21.01
N VAL A 85 0.93 -15.09 -20.64
CA VAL A 85 0.10 -14.49 -19.59
C VAL A 85 0.73 -14.67 -18.21
N GLY A 86 1.26 -15.86 -17.89
CA GLY A 86 1.91 -16.14 -16.61
C GLY A 86 3.14 -15.27 -16.35
N VAL A 87 4.06 -15.20 -17.33
CA VAL A 87 5.26 -14.34 -17.26
C VAL A 87 4.88 -12.86 -17.30
N GLY A 88 4.00 -12.46 -18.23
CA GLY A 88 3.54 -11.08 -18.34
C GLY A 88 2.90 -10.58 -17.04
N SER A 89 2.03 -11.39 -16.44
CA SER A 89 1.40 -11.07 -15.16
C SER A 89 2.43 -10.96 -14.02
N PHE A 90 3.38 -11.90 -13.94
CA PHE A 90 4.49 -11.81 -12.98
C PHE A 90 5.26 -10.49 -13.10
N LEU A 91 5.65 -10.11 -14.33
CA LEU A 91 6.42 -8.90 -14.59
C LEU A 91 5.59 -7.64 -14.31
N LEU A 92 4.31 -7.64 -14.65
CA LEU A 92 3.39 -6.52 -14.39
C LEU A 92 3.24 -6.28 -12.89
N LEU A 93 3.00 -7.35 -12.14
CA LEU A 93 2.81 -7.27 -10.71
C LEU A 93 4.14 -6.96 -10.01
N SER A 94 5.27 -7.48 -10.50
CA SER A 94 6.60 -7.09 -10.03
C SER A 94 6.90 -5.61 -10.27
N PHE A 95 6.51 -5.06 -11.43
CA PHE A 95 6.59 -3.64 -11.71
C PHE A 95 5.76 -2.82 -10.72
N VAL A 96 4.50 -3.20 -10.50
CA VAL A 96 3.58 -2.55 -9.54
C VAL A 96 4.16 -2.61 -8.11
N LEU A 97 4.68 -3.77 -7.69
CA LEU A 97 5.30 -3.98 -6.38
C LEU A 97 6.53 -3.07 -6.20
N ILE A 98 7.47 -3.07 -7.15
CA ILE A 98 8.66 -2.19 -7.05
C ILE A 98 8.22 -0.73 -7.03
N PHE A 99 7.37 -0.32 -7.97
CA PHE A 99 7.01 1.08 -8.15
C PHE A 99 6.26 1.62 -6.93
N PHE A 100 5.13 1.02 -6.55
CA PHE A 100 4.25 1.62 -5.54
C PHE A 100 4.73 1.44 -4.11
N LEU A 101 5.26 0.27 -3.72
CA LEU A 101 5.78 0.07 -2.35
C LEU A 101 6.96 0.98 -2.04
N ASN A 102 7.73 1.33 -3.07
CA ASN A 102 8.92 2.17 -2.89
C ASN A 102 8.70 3.63 -3.28
N LEU A 103 7.56 4.01 -3.86
CA LEU A 103 7.24 5.41 -4.18
C LEU A 103 7.24 6.28 -2.91
N VAL A 104 6.65 5.77 -1.82
CA VAL A 104 6.65 6.45 -0.51
C VAL A 104 8.07 6.56 0.06
N GLY A 105 8.87 5.50 -0.05
CA GLY A 105 10.26 5.51 0.42
C GLY A 105 11.15 6.45 -0.39
N THR A 106 10.94 6.49 -1.71
CA THR A 106 11.71 7.32 -2.65
C THR A 106 11.35 8.80 -2.53
N SER A 107 10.07 9.14 -2.38
CA SER A 107 9.67 10.52 -2.12
C SER A 107 10.25 11.04 -0.79
N GLY A 108 10.30 10.19 0.25
CA GLY A 108 10.99 10.50 1.51
C GLY A 108 12.49 10.72 1.35
N PHE A 109 13.16 9.93 0.50
CA PHE A 109 14.59 10.12 0.17
C PHE A 109 14.85 11.52 -0.43
N PHE A 110 13.99 11.96 -1.33
CA PHE A 110 14.09 13.28 -1.94
C PHE A 110 13.70 14.44 -0.98
N MET A 111 12.68 14.26 -0.14
CA MET A 111 12.21 15.29 0.80
C MET A 111 13.13 15.50 2.01
N SER A 112 13.88 14.48 2.42
CA SER A 112 14.67 14.49 3.65
C SER A 112 15.94 15.36 3.58
N GLY A 113 16.29 15.89 2.40
CA GLY A 113 17.45 16.75 2.21
C GLY A 113 18.78 16.07 2.54
N VAL A 114 18.83 14.73 2.55
CA VAL A 114 20.01 14.00 3.07
C VAL A 114 21.23 14.13 2.18
N ALA A 115 20.98 14.41 0.91
CA ALA A 115 22.00 14.85 -0.03
C ALA A 115 22.83 16.03 0.53
N THR A 116 22.22 16.99 1.23
CA THR A 116 22.94 18.17 1.73
C THR A 116 23.93 17.82 2.83
N PHE A 117 23.62 16.85 3.70
CA PHE A 117 24.54 16.41 4.75
C PHE A 117 25.72 15.64 4.18
N ALA A 118 25.46 14.71 3.25
CA ALA A 118 26.52 13.94 2.63
C ALA A 118 27.37 14.79 1.67
N ALA A 119 26.83 15.87 1.10
CA ALA A 119 27.57 16.86 0.33
C ALA A 119 28.51 17.75 1.16
N MET A 120 28.35 17.82 2.49
CA MET A 120 29.27 18.55 3.39
C MET A 120 30.57 17.77 3.66
N LEU A 121 30.64 16.50 3.27
CA LEU A 121 31.84 15.68 3.45
C LEU A 121 32.86 16.00 2.34
N PRO A 122 34.17 16.00 2.64
CA PRO A 122 35.22 16.28 1.65
C PRO A 122 35.39 15.10 0.69
N MET A 123 34.48 14.98 -0.28
CA MET A 123 34.49 13.94 -1.32
C MET A 123 34.46 14.59 -2.71
N SER A 124 35.00 13.88 -3.70
CA SER A 124 34.84 14.29 -5.10
C SER A 124 33.37 14.20 -5.52
N GLN A 125 32.95 15.06 -6.44
CA GLN A 125 31.56 15.08 -6.93
C GLN A 125 31.16 13.74 -7.55
N ASP A 126 32.03 13.13 -8.35
CA ASP A 126 31.76 11.82 -8.96
C ASP A 126 31.58 10.71 -7.93
N ASP A 127 32.42 10.68 -6.88
CA ASP A 127 32.28 9.67 -5.82
C ASP A 127 30.99 9.90 -5.01
N PHE A 128 30.62 11.16 -4.76
CA PHE A 128 29.37 11.52 -4.08
C PHE A 128 28.13 11.11 -4.88
N GLU A 129 28.10 11.41 -6.18
CA GLU A 129 27.01 11.01 -7.09
C GLU A 129 26.83 9.49 -7.13
N ASP A 130 27.93 8.74 -7.21
CA ASP A 130 27.90 7.29 -7.20
C ASP A 130 27.42 6.73 -5.85
N ILE A 131 27.85 7.31 -4.72
CA ILE A 131 27.38 6.91 -3.39
C ILE A 131 25.88 7.14 -3.25
N MET A 132 25.37 8.27 -3.71
CA MET A 132 23.94 8.60 -3.67
C MET A 132 23.11 7.69 -4.58
N PHE A 133 23.64 7.37 -5.77
CA PHE A 133 23.02 6.41 -6.68
C PHE A 133 23.00 5.00 -6.08
N LEU A 134 24.11 4.54 -5.51
CA LEU A 134 24.18 3.23 -4.84
C LEU A 134 23.30 3.18 -3.60
N ALA A 135 23.18 4.29 -2.86
CA ALA A 135 22.27 4.40 -1.72
C ALA A 135 20.83 4.21 -2.20
N PHE A 136 20.43 4.88 -3.28
CA PHE A 136 19.11 4.70 -3.88
C PHE A 136 18.88 3.25 -4.32
N MET A 137 19.79 2.66 -5.10
CA MET A 137 19.69 1.27 -5.57
C MET A 137 19.56 0.25 -4.42
N ARG A 138 20.22 0.52 -3.29
CA ARG A 138 20.18 -0.36 -2.10
C ARG A 138 18.80 -0.43 -1.45
N VAL A 139 17.90 0.53 -1.68
CA VAL A 139 16.48 0.43 -1.26
C VAL A 139 15.83 -0.81 -1.87
N PHE A 140 16.22 -1.17 -3.09
CA PHE A 140 15.52 -2.13 -3.94
C PHE A 140 16.25 -3.46 -4.11
N ALA A 141 17.45 -3.58 -3.55
CA ALA A 141 18.31 -4.74 -3.75
C ALA A 141 17.57 -6.06 -3.46
N GLY A 142 16.82 -6.15 -2.35
CA GLY A 142 16.04 -7.34 -2.00
C GLY A 142 15.05 -7.79 -3.08
N PRO A 143 13.99 -6.99 -3.38
CA PRO A 143 13.01 -7.36 -4.39
C PRO A 143 13.61 -7.50 -5.80
N SER A 144 14.60 -6.68 -6.18
CA SER A 144 15.25 -6.80 -7.50
C SER A 144 16.06 -8.09 -7.64
N ILE A 145 16.79 -8.51 -6.61
CA ILE A 145 17.49 -9.79 -6.61
C ILE A 145 16.47 -10.93 -6.73
N ALA A 146 15.39 -10.89 -5.95
CA ALA A 146 14.35 -11.93 -6.03
C ALA A 146 13.68 -12.01 -7.42
N ILE A 147 13.39 -10.88 -8.07
CA ILE A 147 12.84 -10.88 -9.44
C ILE A 147 13.83 -11.49 -10.44
N MET A 148 15.13 -11.18 -10.31
CA MET A 148 16.17 -11.71 -11.20
C MET A 148 16.52 -13.17 -10.95
N THR A 149 16.12 -13.75 -9.81
CA THR A 149 16.46 -15.14 -9.45
C THR A 149 15.27 -16.08 -9.49
N VAL A 150 14.13 -15.74 -8.87
CA VAL A 150 13.01 -16.67 -8.66
C VAL A 150 12.47 -17.20 -9.98
N LEU A 151 12.11 -16.30 -10.91
CA LEU A 151 11.52 -16.69 -12.18
C LEU A 151 12.54 -17.36 -13.12
N PRO A 152 13.76 -16.80 -13.36
CA PRO A 152 14.72 -17.43 -14.26
C PRO A 152 15.23 -18.79 -13.76
N VAL A 153 15.47 -18.95 -12.45
CA VAL A 153 15.87 -20.25 -11.89
C VAL A 153 14.72 -21.25 -11.99
N GLY A 154 13.48 -20.82 -11.75
CA GLY A 154 12.30 -21.67 -11.97
C GLY A 154 12.20 -22.17 -13.41
N PHE A 155 12.39 -21.28 -14.39
CA PHE A 155 12.39 -21.68 -15.80
C PHE A 155 13.56 -22.57 -16.19
N LEU A 156 14.74 -22.35 -15.61
CA LEU A 156 15.91 -23.20 -15.85
C LEU A 156 15.63 -24.65 -15.45
N ILE A 157 14.91 -24.85 -14.34
CA ILE A 157 14.57 -26.17 -13.81
C ILE A 157 13.39 -26.79 -14.58
N LEU A 158 12.36 -26.02 -14.90
CA LEU A 158 11.08 -26.55 -15.41
C LEU A 158 11.01 -26.68 -16.94
N ILE A 159 11.61 -25.73 -17.68
CA ILE A 159 11.42 -25.61 -19.14
C ILE A 159 12.75 -25.72 -19.88
N GLY A 160 13.77 -25.01 -19.43
CA GLY A 160 15.11 -25.09 -20.00
C GLY A 160 15.86 -23.75 -20.07
N PRO A 161 17.10 -23.78 -20.59
CA PRO A 161 18.03 -22.66 -20.50
C PRO A 161 17.64 -21.44 -21.35
N MET A 162 16.98 -21.64 -22.50
CA MET A 162 16.60 -20.53 -23.39
C MET A 162 15.46 -19.69 -22.77
N ALA A 163 14.44 -20.35 -22.23
CA ALA A 163 13.36 -19.69 -21.49
C ALA A 163 13.88 -18.99 -20.23
N ALA A 164 14.86 -19.59 -19.53
CA ALA A 164 15.50 -18.98 -18.38
C ALA A 164 16.26 -17.70 -18.76
N LEU A 165 17.00 -17.73 -19.87
CA LEU A 165 17.76 -16.59 -20.38
C LEU A 165 16.82 -15.45 -20.79
N SER A 166 15.75 -15.75 -21.54
CA SER A 166 14.75 -14.74 -21.92
C SER A 166 14.05 -14.14 -20.70
N ALA A 167 13.67 -14.97 -19.72
CA ALA A 167 13.09 -14.52 -18.46
C ALA A 167 14.05 -13.61 -17.68
N PHE A 168 15.34 -13.92 -17.66
CA PHE A 168 16.35 -13.10 -17.01
C PHE A 168 16.44 -11.70 -17.65
N PHE A 169 16.46 -11.62 -18.98
CA PHE A 169 16.43 -10.34 -19.69
C PHE A 169 15.12 -9.59 -19.45
N ALA A 170 13.98 -10.28 -19.49
CA ALA A 170 12.67 -9.70 -19.23
C ALA A 170 12.58 -9.08 -17.82
N CYS A 171 13.08 -9.79 -16.81
CA CYS A 171 13.20 -9.31 -15.44
C CYS A 171 14.10 -8.07 -15.36
N GLY A 172 15.25 -8.09 -16.03
CA GLY A 172 16.19 -6.96 -16.07
C GLY A 172 15.57 -5.70 -16.66
N ILE A 173 14.88 -5.83 -17.81
CA ILE A 173 14.16 -4.73 -18.46
C ILE A 173 13.09 -4.17 -17.51
N THR A 174 12.29 -5.05 -16.90
CA THR A 174 11.21 -4.65 -15.98
C THR A 174 11.73 -3.87 -14.78
N ILE A 175 12.85 -4.29 -14.19
CA ILE A 175 13.50 -3.57 -13.08
C ILE A 175 13.99 -2.19 -13.53
N LEU A 176 14.64 -2.09 -14.70
CA LEU A 176 15.13 -0.81 -15.22
C LEU A 176 13.99 0.17 -15.52
N VAL A 177 12.90 -0.30 -16.13
CA VAL A 177 11.69 0.51 -16.37
C VAL A 177 11.09 0.96 -15.04
N SER A 178 10.93 0.05 -14.09
CA SER A 178 10.40 0.36 -12.74
C SER A 178 11.20 1.47 -12.07
N PHE A 179 12.53 1.37 -12.06
CA PHE A 179 13.39 2.40 -11.46
C PHE A 179 13.32 3.74 -12.16
N SER A 180 13.31 3.71 -13.50
CA SER A 180 13.28 4.93 -14.30
C SER A 180 12.01 5.72 -14.04
N ILE A 181 10.86 5.05 -14.09
CA ILE A 181 9.55 5.67 -13.84
C ILE A 181 9.46 6.13 -12.39
N LEU A 182 9.94 5.33 -11.43
CA LEU A 182 9.92 5.67 -10.01
C LEU A 182 10.66 6.97 -9.69
N ILE A 183 11.89 7.13 -10.20
CA ILE A 183 12.69 8.35 -9.99
C ILE A 183 11.99 9.56 -10.61
N LEU A 184 11.50 9.43 -11.85
CA LEU A 184 10.85 10.53 -12.57
C LEU A 184 9.56 10.98 -11.88
N VAL A 185 8.72 10.03 -11.46
CA VAL A 185 7.46 10.32 -10.76
C VAL A 185 7.75 10.89 -9.37
N ALA A 186 8.71 10.36 -8.62
CA ALA A 186 9.04 10.88 -7.30
C ALA A 186 9.58 12.32 -7.35
N GLN A 187 10.42 12.64 -8.33
CA GLN A 187 10.91 14.01 -8.54
C GLN A 187 9.77 14.95 -8.94
N TRP A 188 8.92 14.52 -9.87
CA TRP A 188 7.75 15.29 -10.29
C TRP A 188 6.81 15.56 -9.11
N TYR A 189 6.54 14.53 -8.29
CA TYR A 189 5.71 14.64 -7.10
C TYR A 189 6.31 15.61 -6.08
N GLN A 190 7.61 15.52 -5.80
CA GLN A 190 8.28 16.43 -4.89
C GLN A 190 8.09 17.89 -5.34
N ARG A 191 8.36 18.19 -6.62
CA ARG A 191 8.22 19.53 -7.17
C ARG A 191 6.78 20.05 -7.00
N LYS A 192 5.78 19.22 -7.31
CA LYS A 192 4.36 19.61 -7.20
C LYS A 192 3.84 19.71 -5.77
N SER A 193 4.35 18.89 -4.85
CA SER A 193 3.97 18.92 -3.43
C SER A 193 4.45 20.18 -2.71
N LEU A 194 5.55 20.76 -3.18
CA LEU A 194 6.19 21.96 -2.62
C LEU A 194 5.73 23.28 -3.26
N GLU A 195 4.93 23.24 -4.33
CA GLU A 195 4.34 24.45 -4.96
C GLU A 195 3.34 25.15 -3.99
N GLN A 196 3.33 26.48 -4.05
CA GLN A 196 2.71 27.42 -3.08
C GLN A 196 1.25 27.09 -2.67
N PRO A 197 0.85 27.48 -1.43
CA PRO A 197 -0.52 27.34 -0.95
C PRO A 197 -1.45 28.34 -1.65
N GLY A 198 -2.28 27.85 -2.59
CA GLY A 198 -3.33 28.66 -3.24
C GLY A 198 -3.76 28.15 -4.62
N SER A 199 -2.91 27.41 -5.32
CA SER A 199 -3.26 26.84 -6.63
C SER A 199 -4.22 25.65 -6.48
N LYS A 200 -5.47 25.80 -6.94
CA LYS A 200 -6.45 24.71 -7.02
C LYS A 200 -5.88 23.50 -7.79
N LEU A 201 -5.06 23.76 -8.82
CA LEU A 201 -4.40 22.73 -9.61
C LEU A 201 -3.40 21.90 -8.78
N SER A 202 -2.61 22.54 -7.92
CA SER A 202 -1.68 21.83 -7.04
C SER A 202 -2.41 20.93 -6.04
N THR A 203 -3.55 21.39 -5.50
CA THR A 203 -4.40 20.56 -4.65
C THR A 203 -4.96 19.36 -5.41
N VAL A 204 -5.47 19.55 -6.63
CA VAL A 204 -5.98 18.45 -7.48
C VAL A 204 -4.88 17.44 -7.78
N VAL A 205 -3.69 17.90 -8.15
CA VAL A 205 -2.54 17.01 -8.42
C VAL A 205 -2.12 16.22 -7.19
N ARG A 206 -2.11 16.84 -6.00
CA ARG A 206 -1.81 16.13 -4.73
C ARG A 206 -2.86 15.07 -4.41
N VAL A 207 -4.15 15.41 -4.56
CA VAL A 207 -5.25 14.46 -4.33
C VAL A 207 -5.18 13.31 -5.34
N LEU A 208 -5.02 13.60 -6.63
CA LEU A 208 -4.88 12.57 -7.67
C LEU A 208 -3.67 11.68 -7.44
N THR A 209 -2.53 12.24 -7.02
CA THR A 209 -1.35 11.43 -6.70
C THR A 209 -1.58 10.57 -5.46
N GLY A 210 -2.30 11.09 -4.45
CA GLY A 210 -2.77 10.31 -3.31
C GLY A 210 -3.64 9.13 -3.73
N VAL A 211 -4.62 9.38 -4.58
CA VAL A 211 -5.50 8.34 -5.13
C VAL A 211 -4.72 7.34 -5.98
N MET A 212 -3.82 7.77 -6.86
CA MET A 212 -2.98 6.84 -7.65
C MET A 212 -2.08 5.98 -6.77
N LEU A 213 -1.48 6.57 -5.74
CA LEU A 213 -0.66 5.83 -4.79
C LEU A 213 -1.51 4.82 -4.02
N MET A 214 -2.75 5.16 -3.66
CA MET A 214 -3.71 4.22 -3.09
C MET A 214 -4.06 3.10 -4.06
N VAL A 215 -4.38 3.39 -5.32
CA VAL A 215 -4.63 2.36 -6.34
C VAL A 215 -3.44 1.41 -6.45
N GLY A 216 -2.23 1.95 -6.37
CA GLY A 216 -1.02 1.15 -6.33
C GLY A 216 -0.88 0.27 -5.10
N ILE A 217 -1.14 0.82 -3.90
CA ILE A 217 -1.14 0.05 -2.65
C ILE A 217 -2.22 -1.03 -2.67
N ILE A 218 -3.41 -0.71 -3.17
CA ILE A 218 -4.47 -1.69 -3.43
C ILE A 218 -3.87 -2.78 -4.30
N ALA A 219 -3.41 -2.44 -5.50
CA ALA A 219 -2.88 -3.41 -6.45
C ALA A 219 -1.83 -4.33 -5.80
N VAL A 220 -0.92 -3.79 -4.98
CA VAL A 220 0.08 -4.54 -4.20
C VAL A 220 -0.56 -5.57 -3.26
N TYR A 221 -1.56 -5.18 -2.46
CA TYR A 221 -2.21 -6.09 -1.51
C TYR A 221 -3.19 -7.03 -2.19
N SER A 222 -3.75 -6.64 -3.34
CA SER A 222 -4.68 -7.46 -4.11
C SER A 222 -3.99 -8.41 -5.08
N VAL A 223 -2.66 -8.31 -5.26
CA VAL A 223 -1.90 -9.14 -6.23
C VAL A 223 -2.28 -10.61 -6.13
N GLY A 224 -2.28 -11.18 -4.91
CA GLY A 224 -2.59 -12.60 -4.71
C GLY A 224 -4.03 -12.96 -5.09
N ASN A 225 -4.98 -12.03 -4.93
CA ASN A 225 -6.41 -12.27 -5.17
C ASN A 225 -6.81 -12.02 -6.62
N TYR A 226 -6.22 -11.01 -7.27
CA TYR A 226 -6.53 -10.64 -8.65
C TYR A 226 -5.74 -11.46 -9.67
N LEU A 227 -4.58 -12.03 -9.29
CA LEU A 227 -3.73 -12.74 -10.24
C LEU A 227 -4.46 -13.90 -10.93
N PRO A 228 -5.16 -14.83 -10.24
CA PRO A 228 -5.90 -15.90 -10.92
C PRO A 228 -6.95 -15.35 -11.88
N VAL A 229 -7.77 -14.40 -11.44
CA VAL A 229 -8.83 -13.78 -12.26
C VAL A 229 -8.26 -13.06 -13.48
N LEU A 230 -7.14 -12.35 -13.31
CA LEU A 230 -6.48 -11.65 -14.40
C LEU A 230 -5.91 -12.65 -15.42
N VAL A 231 -5.31 -13.74 -14.95
CA VAL A 231 -4.77 -14.80 -15.79
C VAL A 231 -5.89 -15.48 -16.58
N ASP A 232 -6.97 -15.89 -15.91
CA ASP A 232 -8.13 -16.53 -16.54
C ASP A 232 -8.81 -15.61 -17.54
N LEU A 233 -8.97 -14.32 -17.21
CA LEU A 233 -9.53 -13.32 -18.14
C LEU A 233 -8.66 -13.15 -19.38
N LEU A 234 -7.34 -13.05 -19.22
CA LEU A 234 -6.43 -12.88 -20.36
C LEU A 234 -6.34 -14.12 -21.24
N ILE A 235 -6.35 -15.31 -20.64
CA ILE A 235 -6.42 -16.59 -21.36
C ILE A 235 -7.74 -16.70 -22.10
N SER A 236 -8.86 -16.40 -21.44
CA SER A 236 -10.20 -16.40 -22.06
C SER A 236 -10.30 -15.44 -23.23
N LEU A 237 -9.69 -14.24 -23.11
CA LEU A 237 -9.63 -13.29 -24.23
C LEU A 237 -8.82 -13.85 -25.40
N SER A 238 -7.66 -14.46 -25.14
CA SER A 238 -6.85 -15.10 -26.19
C SER A 238 -7.59 -16.26 -26.85
N GLN A 239 -8.33 -17.08 -26.09
CA GLN A 239 -9.14 -18.16 -26.66
C GLN A 239 -10.31 -17.67 -27.52
N ASN A 240 -11.02 -16.62 -27.08
CA ASN A 240 -12.19 -16.11 -27.77
C ASN A 240 -11.86 -15.28 -29.02
N TYR A 241 -10.75 -14.53 -29.00
CA TYR A 241 -10.39 -13.59 -30.06
C TYR A 241 -9.11 -13.99 -30.83
N GLY A 242 -8.47 -15.10 -30.43
CA GLY A 242 -7.33 -15.72 -31.11
C GLY A 242 -6.18 -14.75 -31.39
N LEU A 243 -5.79 -14.72 -32.66
CA LEU A 243 -4.63 -14.00 -33.19
C LEU A 243 -4.62 -12.50 -32.86
N ILE A 244 -5.78 -11.84 -32.73
CA ILE A 244 -5.85 -10.40 -32.40
C ILE A 244 -5.25 -10.12 -31.02
N ILE A 245 -5.57 -10.96 -30.04
CA ILE A 245 -5.07 -10.80 -28.66
C ILE A 245 -3.61 -11.18 -28.58
N ASP A 246 -3.16 -12.19 -29.32
CA ASP A 246 -1.75 -12.57 -29.34
C ASP A 246 -0.87 -11.48 -29.99
N ILE A 247 -1.36 -10.78 -31.02
CA ILE A 247 -0.72 -9.56 -31.54
C ILE A 247 -0.68 -8.47 -30.46
N LEU A 248 -1.76 -8.28 -29.70
CA LEU A 248 -1.79 -7.28 -28.64
C LEU A 248 -0.79 -7.62 -27.52
N PHE A 249 -0.70 -8.89 -27.11
CA PHE A 249 0.31 -9.37 -26.17
C PHE A 249 1.74 -9.17 -26.71
N SER A 250 1.94 -9.27 -28.02
CA SER A 250 3.23 -9.02 -28.66
C SER A 250 3.67 -7.55 -28.62
N LEU A 251 2.75 -6.60 -28.40
CA LEU A 251 3.01 -5.15 -28.44
C LEU A 251 2.95 -4.45 -27.07
N VAL A 252 2.14 -4.96 -26.15
CA VAL A 252 1.87 -4.31 -24.85
C VAL A 252 2.83 -4.80 -23.77
N PHE A 253 3.59 -3.89 -23.16
CA PHE A 253 4.42 -4.22 -21.99
C PHE A 253 3.54 -4.53 -20.77
N PRO A 254 3.88 -5.54 -19.95
CA PRO A 254 5.04 -6.44 -20.06
C PRO A 254 4.73 -7.78 -20.74
N PHE A 255 3.54 -7.96 -21.30
CA PHE A 255 3.17 -9.19 -22.02
C PHE A 255 4.06 -9.46 -23.23
N THR A 256 4.64 -8.42 -23.84
CA THR A 256 5.65 -8.57 -24.90
C THR A 256 6.84 -9.42 -24.47
N LEU A 257 7.31 -9.22 -23.24
CA LEU A 257 8.44 -9.95 -22.67
C LEU A 257 8.02 -11.38 -22.26
N GLY A 258 6.76 -11.55 -21.87
CA GLY A 258 6.15 -12.86 -21.68
C GLY A 258 6.09 -13.65 -22.99
N MET A 259 5.67 -13.01 -24.08
CA MET A 259 5.58 -13.62 -25.40
C MET A 259 6.96 -13.99 -25.95
N VAL A 260 7.97 -13.13 -25.80
CA VAL A 260 9.37 -13.50 -26.15
C VAL A 260 9.86 -14.70 -25.34
N THR A 261 9.46 -14.80 -24.07
CA THR A 261 9.81 -15.95 -23.23
C THR A 261 9.09 -17.23 -23.68
N ALA A 262 7.81 -17.12 -24.07
CA ALA A 262 7.07 -18.23 -24.67
C ALA A 262 7.65 -18.68 -26.02
N ILE A 263 8.06 -17.73 -26.88
CA ILE A 263 8.76 -18.03 -28.15
C ILE A 263 10.08 -18.75 -27.87
N ALA A 264 10.83 -18.35 -26.85
CA ALA A 264 12.08 -19.02 -26.47
C ALA A 264 11.89 -20.46 -25.97
N ALA A 265 10.70 -20.79 -25.47
CA ALA A 265 10.33 -22.13 -25.00
C ALA A 265 9.73 -23.02 -26.10
N TYR A 266 8.79 -22.49 -26.89
CA TYR A 266 7.97 -23.26 -27.84
C TYR A 266 8.37 -23.06 -29.31
N GLY A 267 9.21 -22.07 -29.62
CA GLY A 267 9.82 -21.87 -30.94
C GLY A 267 8.80 -21.74 -32.09
N LEU A 268 8.90 -22.65 -33.06
CA LEU A 268 8.17 -22.63 -34.34
C LEU A 268 6.64 -22.85 -34.22
N GLN A 269 6.12 -23.13 -33.02
CA GLN A 269 4.68 -23.22 -32.77
C GLN A 269 3.99 -21.84 -32.85
N VAL A 270 4.76 -20.76 -32.79
CA VAL A 270 4.28 -19.39 -32.87
C VAL A 270 4.38 -18.88 -34.32
N SER A 271 3.38 -18.15 -34.79
CA SER A 271 3.41 -17.57 -36.14
C SER A 271 4.58 -16.59 -36.31
N THR A 272 5.18 -16.56 -37.50
CA THR A 272 6.34 -15.70 -37.79
C THR A 272 6.03 -14.22 -37.56
N GLU A 273 4.80 -13.79 -37.84
CA GLU A 273 4.32 -12.42 -37.60
C GLU A 273 4.40 -12.04 -36.12
N ILE A 274 3.91 -12.91 -35.23
CA ILE A 274 3.96 -12.73 -33.77
C ILE A 274 5.41 -12.71 -33.28
N ILE A 275 6.28 -13.57 -33.83
CA ILE A 275 7.70 -13.62 -33.46
C ILE A 275 8.38 -12.29 -33.78
N VAL A 276 8.23 -11.80 -35.01
CA VAL A 276 8.87 -10.56 -35.47
C VAL A 276 8.35 -9.36 -34.66
N LEU A 277 7.04 -9.28 -34.44
CA LEU A 277 6.43 -8.21 -33.64
C LEU A 277 6.92 -8.24 -32.18
N SER A 278 6.92 -9.41 -31.54
CA SER A 278 7.34 -9.56 -30.15
C SER A 278 8.79 -9.21 -29.92
N ILE A 279 9.69 -9.69 -30.80
CA ILE A 279 11.12 -9.37 -30.72
C ILE A 279 11.34 -7.88 -30.98
N GLY A 280 10.70 -7.30 -32.01
CA GLY A 280 10.80 -5.88 -32.32
C GLY A 280 10.32 -5.00 -31.16
N ALA A 281 9.18 -5.32 -30.56
CA ALA A 281 8.65 -4.61 -29.41
C ALA A 281 9.52 -4.79 -28.15
N ALA A 282 10.02 -6.00 -27.89
CA ALA A 282 10.93 -6.24 -26.76
C ALA A 282 12.24 -5.45 -26.88
N LEU A 283 12.81 -5.36 -28.08
CA LEU A 283 13.98 -4.51 -28.35
C LEU A 283 13.66 -3.03 -28.13
N PHE A 284 12.49 -2.56 -28.60
CA PHE A 284 12.04 -1.20 -28.34
C PHE A 284 11.93 -0.91 -26.83
N TYR A 285 11.29 -1.79 -26.05
CA TYR A 285 11.19 -1.63 -24.61
C TYR A 285 12.55 -1.72 -23.89
N ALA A 286 13.48 -2.55 -24.39
CA ALA A 286 14.85 -2.59 -23.87
C ALA A 286 15.58 -1.26 -24.09
N VAL A 287 15.46 -0.66 -25.28
CA VAL A 287 16.04 0.67 -25.58
C VAL A 287 15.40 1.75 -24.69
N VAL A 288 14.08 1.73 -24.54
CA VAL A 288 13.36 2.64 -23.64
C VAL A 288 13.82 2.47 -22.19
N ALA A 289 14.02 1.24 -21.71
CA ALA A 289 14.48 0.94 -20.37
C ALA A 289 15.89 1.48 -20.10
N VAL A 290 16.83 1.23 -21.02
CA VAL A 290 18.22 1.71 -20.89
C VAL A 290 18.28 3.23 -20.98
N ARG A 291 17.54 3.85 -21.91
CA ARG A 291 17.49 5.31 -22.04
C ARG A 291 16.83 5.95 -20.82
N GLY A 292 15.73 5.38 -20.33
CA GLY A 292 15.05 5.79 -19.12
C GLY A 292 15.97 5.76 -17.92
N TYR A 293 16.76 4.69 -17.78
CA TYR A 293 17.72 4.54 -16.68
C TYR A 293 18.82 5.60 -16.71
N ARG A 294 19.35 5.92 -17.91
CA ARG A 294 20.35 7.00 -18.07
C ARG A 294 19.77 8.35 -17.67
N ILE A 295 18.56 8.69 -18.14
CA ILE A 295 17.87 9.93 -17.79
C ILE A 295 17.60 9.99 -16.28
N ALA A 296 17.13 8.90 -15.69
CA ALA A 296 16.83 8.83 -14.27
C ALA A 296 18.09 9.01 -13.41
N ARG A 297 19.23 8.42 -13.82
CA ARG A 297 20.54 8.62 -13.18
C ARG A 297 20.95 10.09 -13.22
N GLU A 298 20.87 10.75 -14.37
CA GLU A 298 21.20 12.18 -14.50
C GLU A 298 20.27 13.08 -13.67
N ARG A 299 18.98 12.77 -13.63
CA ARG A 299 18.01 13.54 -12.84
C ARG A 299 18.22 13.38 -11.35
N LEU A 300 18.53 12.16 -10.89
CA LEU A 300 18.87 11.89 -9.50
C LEU A 300 20.12 12.70 -9.10
N ARG A 301 21.16 12.71 -9.95
CA ARG A 301 22.39 13.49 -9.75
C ARG A 301 22.10 14.99 -9.59
N LYS A 302 21.31 15.57 -10.49
CA LYS A 302 20.91 16.99 -10.41
C LYS A 302 20.10 17.31 -9.15
N ALA A 303 19.14 16.47 -8.79
CA ALA A 303 18.29 16.68 -7.62
C ALA A 303 19.08 16.63 -6.30
N VAL A 304 20.14 15.82 -6.26
CA VAL A 304 21.02 15.66 -5.10
C VAL A 304 21.93 16.89 -4.92
N MET A 305 22.43 17.50 -5.99
CA MET A 305 23.37 18.64 -5.88
C MET A 305 22.73 20.01 -5.73
N GLY A 306 21.60 20.27 -6.41
CA GLY A 306 20.98 21.61 -6.44
C GLY A 306 19.93 21.87 -5.36
N GLY A 307 19.48 20.82 -4.67
CA GLY A 307 18.20 20.87 -3.96
C GLY A 307 17.02 21.08 -4.93
N VAL A 308 15.81 20.91 -4.44
CA VAL A 308 14.62 21.34 -5.20
C VAL A 308 14.30 22.76 -4.76
N GLU A 309 14.38 23.73 -5.67
CA GLU A 309 14.02 25.12 -5.41
C GLU A 309 12.62 25.20 -4.78
N THR A 310 12.58 25.54 -3.50
CA THR A 310 11.34 25.76 -2.76
C THR A 310 11.06 27.25 -2.72
N GLN A 311 9.96 27.67 -3.35
CA GLN A 311 9.45 29.02 -3.15
C GLN A 311 8.98 29.17 -1.69
N VAL A 312 9.57 30.11 -0.97
CA VAL A 312 9.23 30.42 0.43
C VAL A 312 7.75 30.79 0.51
N ALA A 313 7.02 30.14 1.43
CA ALA A 313 5.60 30.38 1.60
C ALA A 313 5.35 31.81 2.09
N THR A 314 4.56 32.58 1.33
CA THR A 314 4.02 33.86 1.76
C THR A 314 3.06 33.66 2.94
N ILE A 315 3.26 34.42 4.02
CA ILE A 315 2.40 34.39 5.21
C ILE A 315 1.06 35.00 4.82
N VAL A 316 0.04 34.16 4.62
CA VAL A 316 -1.32 34.60 4.37
C VAL A 316 -2.01 34.82 5.72
N ASN A 317 -2.33 36.08 6.04
CA ASN A 317 -3.19 36.43 7.18
C ASN A 317 -4.61 35.90 6.93
N GLN A 318 -4.90 34.69 7.41
CA GLN A 318 -6.26 34.14 7.42
C GLN A 318 -6.99 34.60 8.70
N PRO A 319 -8.22 35.13 8.61
CA PRO A 319 -9.03 35.44 9.78
C PRO A 319 -9.32 34.17 10.58
N ILE A 320 -9.23 34.26 11.90
CA ILE A 320 -9.46 33.14 12.81
C ILE A 320 -10.97 32.90 12.94
N GLU A 321 -11.47 31.84 12.28
CA GLU A 321 -12.85 31.37 12.46
C GLU A 321 -12.95 30.53 13.73
N THR A 322 -13.83 30.92 14.67
CA THR A 322 -14.15 30.10 15.85
C THR A 322 -15.20 29.05 15.48
N THR A 323 -14.89 27.77 15.73
CA THR A 323 -15.81 26.65 15.53
C THR A 323 -15.76 25.72 16.74
N GLY A 324 -16.80 24.92 16.98
CA GLY A 324 -16.82 23.98 18.12
C GLY A 324 -15.64 23.00 18.08
N SER A 325 -15.08 22.65 19.23
CA SER A 325 -13.79 21.94 19.35
C SER A 325 -13.71 20.63 18.57
N ILE A 326 -14.78 19.82 18.56
CA ILE A 326 -14.82 18.56 17.80
C ILE A 326 -14.77 18.82 16.28
N ARG A 327 -15.56 19.79 15.80
CA ARG A 327 -15.59 20.16 14.38
C ARG A 327 -14.25 20.77 13.94
N ALA A 328 -13.62 21.56 14.81
CA ALA A 328 -12.30 22.12 14.57
C ALA A 328 -11.23 21.03 14.43
N ILE A 329 -11.24 20.02 15.32
CA ILE A 329 -10.32 18.86 15.24
C ILE A 329 -10.56 18.07 13.95
N ILE A 330 -11.81 17.79 13.58
CA ILE A 330 -12.15 17.09 12.33
C ILE A 330 -11.69 17.89 11.09
N LYS A 331 -11.96 19.21 11.04
CA LYS A 331 -11.52 20.08 9.93
C LYS A 331 -10.00 20.12 9.83
N LYS A 332 -9.29 20.15 10.97
CA LYS A 332 -7.83 20.07 11.05
C LYS A 332 -7.34 18.72 10.52
N ASP A 333 -7.86 17.60 11.01
CA ASP A 333 -7.42 16.25 10.64
C ASP A 333 -7.66 15.98 9.14
N LEU A 334 -8.80 16.39 8.57
CA LEU A 334 -9.06 16.28 7.13
C LEU A 334 -8.11 17.15 6.28
N ARG A 335 -7.79 18.36 6.74
CA ARG A 335 -6.84 19.25 6.06
C ARG A 335 -5.39 18.76 6.15
N LEU A 336 -5.03 18.08 7.24
CA LEU A 336 -3.71 17.44 7.38
C LEU A 336 -3.65 16.14 6.56
N ALA A 337 -4.69 15.32 6.60
CA ALA A 337 -4.79 14.09 5.83
C ALA A 337 -4.68 14.34 4.32
N THR A 338 -5.24 15.44 3.80
CA THR A 338 -5.11 15.81 2.39
C THR A 338 -3.73 16.36 2.00
N ARG A 339 -2.86 16.70 2.97
CA ARG A 339 -1.51 17.22 2.72
C ARG A 339 -0.43 16.15 2.79
N ASP A 340 -0.68 15.05 3.51
CA ASP A 340 0.25 13.93 3.65
C ASP A 340 -0.36 12.65 3.05
N LEU A 341 0.31 12.10 2.05
CA LEU A 341 -0.12 10.89 1.34
C LEU A 341 -0.38 9.73 2.30
N GLY A 342 0.49 9.54 3.30
CA GLY A 342 0.36 8.44 4.26
C GLY A 342 -0.91 8.54 5.10
N SER A 343 -1.21 9.75 5.57
CA SER A 343 -2.42 10.05 6.34
C SER A 343 -3.70 9.90 5.52
N LEU A 344 -3.67 10.24 4.22
CA LEU A 344 -4.79 10.00 3.32
C LEU A 344 -5.03 8.50 3.10
N THR A 345 -3.97 7.72 2.88
CA THR A 345 -4.04 6.25 2.68
C THR A 345 -4.72 5.56 3.85
N ILE A 346 -4.44 6.00 5.08
CA ILE A 346 -5.06 5.47 6.30
C ILE A 346 -6.58 5.65 6.31
N LEU A 347 -7.07 6.82 5.89
CA LEU A 347 -8.50 7.14 5.91
C LEU A 347 -9.29 6.25 4.95
N ILE A 348 -8.69 5.92 3.81
CA ILE A 348 -9.30 5.15 2.73
C ILE A 348 -8.96 3.65 2.83
N PHE A 349 -8.11 3.26 3.78
CA PHE A 349 -7.59 1.90 3.92
C PHE A 349 -8.68 0.80 3.96
N PRO A 350 -9.83 0.98 4.62
CA PRO A 350 -10.87 -0.05 4.56
C PRO A 350 -11.52 -0.17 3.16
N LEU A 351 -11.65 0.93 2.40
CA LEU A 351 -12.07 0.86 0.99
C LEU A 351 -11.08 0.06 0.17
N MET A 352 -9.79 0.31 0.41
CA MET A 352 -8.72 -0.35 -0.31
C MET A 352 -8.79 -1.87 -0.13
N LEU A 353 -9.09 -2.33 1.09
CA LEU A 353 -9.23 -3.74 1.38
C LEU A 353 -10.48 -4.36 0.77
N LEU A 354 -11.60 -3.64 0.76
CA LEU A 354 -12.81 -4.11 0.09
C LEU A 354 -12.53 -4.38 -1.38
N ILE A 355 -11.87 -3.44 -2.06
CA ILE A 355 -11.47 -3.60 -3.47
C ILE A 355 -10.47 -4.76 -3.57
N ALA A 356 -9.48 -4.85 -2.67
CA ALA A 356 -8.45 -5.87 -2.74
C ALA A 356 -8.97 -7.30 -2.59
N TRP A 357 -10.09 -7.47 -1.90
CA TRP A 357 -10.74 -8.77 -1.70
C TRP A 357 -11.87 -9.04 -2.70
N ALA A 358 -12.28 -8.06 -3.51
CA ALA A 358 -13.40 -8.19 -4.43
C ALA A 358 -13.35 -9.43 -5.34
N PRO A 359 -12.21 -9.84 -5.94
CA PRO A 359 -12.18 -11.04 -6.78
C PRO A 359 -12.31 -12.33 -5.97
N SER A 360 -11.68 -12.41 -4.80
CA SER A 360 -11.87 -13.54 -3.90
C SER A 360 -13.34 -13.67 -3.51
N LEU A 361 -14.03 -12.55 -3.32
CA LEU A 361 -15.47 -12.52 -3.07
C LEU A 361 -16.27 -13.00 -4.28
N ALA A 362 -15.89 -12.60 -5.50
CA ALA A 362 -16.53 -13.04 -6.73
C ALA A 362 -16.36 -14.56 -6.96
N ILE A 363 -15.14 -15.09 -6.79
CA ILE A 363 -14.85 -16.53 -6.90
C ILE A 363 -15.64 -17.32 -5.86
N MET A 364 -15.68 -16.85 -4.61
CA MET A 364 -16.50 -17.49 -3.57
C MET A 364 -18.00 -17.41 -3.88
N ALA A 365 -18.44 -16.45 -4.70
CA ALA A 365 -19.83 -16.26 -5.10
C ALA A 365 -20.25 -17.09 -6.31
N GLU A 366 -19.33 -17.64 -7.11
CA GLU A 366 -19.68 -18.47 -8.28
C GLU A 366 -20.45 -19.75 -7.90
N GLY A 367 -20.33 -20.21 -6.65
CA GLY A 367 -21.17 -21.27 -6.05
C GLY A 367 -22.37 -20.77 -5.23
N GLY A 368 -22.65 -19.46 -5.25
CA GLY A 368 -23.50 -18.74 -4.30
C GLY A 368 -22.72 -18.27 -3.07
N ILE A 369 -22.95 -17.04 -2.60
CA ILE A 369 -22.33 -16.57 -1.35
C ILE A 369 -23.06 -17.23 -0.18
N ASP A 370 -22.45 -18.27 0.38
CA ASP A 370 -22.89 -18.85 1.64
C ASP A 370 -22.74 -17.85 2.81
N LEU A 371 -23.58 -17.99 3.83
CA LEU A 371 -23.57 -17.19 5.06
C LEU A 371 -22.17 -17.17 5.71
N LEU A 372 -21.44 -18.28 5.64
CA LEU A 372 -20.09 -18.40 6.18
C LEU A 372 -19.09 -17.50 5.43
N SER A 373 -19.21 -17.39 4.10
CA SER A 373 -18.36 -16.53 3.27
C SER A 373 -18.62 -15.05 3.59
N LEU A 374 -19.89 -14.67 3.76
CA LEU A 374 -20.32 -13.32 4.14
C LEU A 374 -19.77 -12.92 5.51
N VAL A 375 -19.86 -13.81 6.47
CA VAL A 375 -19.36 -13.59 7.84
C VAL A 375 -17.84 -13.46 7.84
N THR A 376 -17.15 -14.32 7.10
CA THR A 376 -15.69 -14.25 6.96
C THR A 376 -15.28 -12.91 6.36
N MET A 377 -16.00 -12.41 5.36
CA MET A 377 -15.79 -11.08 4.79
C MET A 377 -15.98 -9.96 5.83
N MET A 378 -17.07 -10.00 6.61
CA MET A 378 -17.30 -9.02 7.66
C MET A 378 -16.18 -9.04 8.71
N VAL A 379 -15.73 -10.22 9.14
CA VAL A 379 -14.64 -10.37 10.13
C VAL A 379 -13.34 -9.79 9.59
N ILE A 380 -13.00 -10.07 8.33
CA ILE A 380 -11.80 -9.52 7.69
C ILE A 380 -11.87 -7.99 7.68
N ILE A 381 -12.94 -7.40 7.15
CA ILE A 381 -13.11 -5.94 7.08
C ILE A 381 -13.01 -5.31 8.47
N GLN A 382 -13.66 -5.91 9.47
CA GLN A 382 -13.64 -5.39 10.83
C GLN A 382 -12.26 -5.50 11.48
N SER A 383 -11.48 -6.54 11.21
CA SER A 383 -10.13 -6.71 11.77
C SER A 383 -9.16 -5.63 11.30
N PHE A 384 -9.27 -5.21 10.04
CA PHE A 384 -8.43 -4.16 9.46
C PHE A 384 -8.90 -2.74 9.81
N SER A 385 -10.13 -2.59 10.27
CA SER A 385 -10.70 -1.31 10.68
C SER A 385 -9.91 -0.68 11.86
N GLY A 386 -9.38 -1.51 12.77
CA GLY A 386 -8.47 -1.10 13.85
C GLY A 386 -7.15 -0.49 13.35
N ILE A 387 -6.59 -1.01 12.26
CA ILE A 387 -5.38 -0.44 11.64
C ILE A 387 -5.68 0.98 11.11
N SER A 388 -6.86 1.18 10.54
CA SER A 388 -7.28 2.49 10.04
C SER A 388 -7.42 3.52 11.18
N ILE A 389 -7.95 3.11 12.34
CA ILE A 389 -8.04 3.94 13.54
C ILE A 389 -6.65 4.33 14.05
N THR A 390 -5.70 3.38 14.08
CA THR A 390 -4.33 3.70 14.51
C THR A 390 -3.68 4.76 13.66
N GLY A 391 -3.96 4.78 12.36
CA GLY A 391 -3.46 5.83 11.50
C GLY A 391 -4.16 7.18 11.72
N LEU A 392 -5.47 7.21 12.00
CA LEU A 392 -6.17 8.44 12.36
C LEU A 392 -5.61 9.05 13.65
N LEU A 393 -5.25 8.22 14.63
CA LEU A 393 -4.51 8.63 15.82
C LEU A 393 -3.10 9.12 15.48
N GLY A 394 -2.51 8.60 14.41
CA GLY A 394 -1.23 9.04 13.87
C GLY A 394 -1.21 10.47 13.32
N ILE A 395 -2.34 11.01 12.88
CA ILE A 395 -2.41 12.40 12.35
C ILE A 395 -1.96 13.42 13.41
N ASP A 396 -2.23 13.16 14.69
CA ASP A 396 -1.81 14.08 15.77
C ASP A 396 -0.30 14.08 16.01
N THR A 397 0.45 13.15 15.41
CA THR A 397 1.91 13.25 15.43
C THR A 397 2.39 14.50 14.70
N GLN A 398 1.64 14.96 13.69
CA GLN A 398 1.93 16.15 12.89
C GLN A 398 1.49 17.41 13.65
N GLY A 399 2.31 17.83 14.62
CA GLY A 399 2.04 18.99 15.47
C GLY A 399 1.84 18.65 16.96
N ALA A 400 2.26 17.47 17.40
CA ALA A 400 2.19 17.04 18.80
C ALA A 400 2.74 18.09 19.78
N SER A 401 3.82 18.81 19.43
CA SER A 401 4.39 19.87 20.26
C SER A 401 3.47 21.08 20.44
N ILE A 402 2.61 21.37 19.47
CA ILE A 402 1.59 22.42 19.56
C ILE A 402 0.38 21.87 20.31
N TYR A 403 0.01 20.62 20.05
CA TYR A 403 -1.10 19.94 20.71
C TYR A 403 -0.90 19.81 22.22
N ASP A 404 0.32 19.49 22.67
CA ASP A 404 0.67 19.40 24.09
C ASP A 404 0.54 20.75 24.82
N GLY A 405 0.59 21.87 24.08
CA GLY A 405 0.39 23.21 24.62
C GLY A 405 -1.07 23.69 24.64
N LEU A 406 -2.01 22.91 24.06
CA LEU A 406 -3.42 23.30 23.99
C LEU A 406 -4.23 22.67 25.14
N PRO A 407 -5.20 23.38 25.73
CA PRO A 407 -6.06 22.87 26.80
C PRO A 407 -7.16 21.93 26.26
N LEU A 408 -6.78 20.92 25.49
CA LEU A 408 -7.68 19.93 24.91
C LEU A 408 -7.64 18.63 25.72
N SER A 409 -8.79 18.17 26.19
CA SER A 409 -8.87 16.88 26.86
C SER A 409 -8.62 15.74 25.86
N SER A 410 -7.85 14.73 26.26
CA SER A 410 -7.59 13.52 25.46
C SER A 410 -8.91 12.88 25.00
N MET A 411 -9.90 12.78 25.89
CA MET A 411 -11.20 12.21 25.56
C MET A 411 -11.93 12.98 24.44
N MET A 412 -11.82 14.31 24.39
CA MET A 412 -12.45 15.10 23.34
C MET A 412 -11.82 14.83 21.97
N ASN A 413 -10.50 14.64 21.92
CA ASN A 413 -9.81 14.26 20.69
C ASN A 413 -10.14 12.83 20.24
N LEU A 414 -10.20 11.88 21.18
CA LEU A 414 -10.62 10.51 20.86
C LEU A 414 -12.04 10.47 20.27
N LYS A 415 -12.97 11.22 20.86
CA LYS A 415 -14.35 11.34 20.36
C LYS A 415 -14.39 11.93 18.95
N ALA A 416 -13.60 12.96 18.68
CA ALA A 416 -13.53 13.55 17.34
C ALA A 416 -13.05 12.54 16.28
N LYS A 417 -12.03 11.75 16.60
CA LYS A 417 -11.52 10.70 15.71
C LYS A 417 -12.48 9.53 15.58
N ALA A 418 -13.18 9.16 16.65
CA ALA A 418 -14.22 8.14 16.62
C ALA A 418 -15.35 8.56 15.67
N VAL A 419 -15.82 9.82 15.74
CA VAL A 419 -16.84 10.33 14.80
C VAL A 419 -16.35 10.28 13.36
N LEU A 420 -15.12 10.74 13.09
CA LEU A 420 -14.54 10.72 11.75
C LEU A 420 -14.44 9.29 11.20
N PHE A 421 -13.99 8.35 12.03
CA PHE A 421 -13.92 6.94 11.69
C PHE A 421 -15.31 6.33 11.46
N THR A 422 -16.31 6.62 12.30
CA THR A 422 -17.68 6.12 12.13
C THR A 422 -18.25 6.51 10.78
N VAL A 423 -18.03 7.74 10.30
CA VAL A 423 -18.50 8.18 8.97
C VAL A 423 -17.89 7.30 7.88
N THR A 424 -16.56 7.09 7.91
CA THR A 424 -15.90 6.22 6.94
C THR A 424 -16.38 4.77 7.05
N TYR A 425 -16.51 4.26 8.28
CA TYR A 425 -16.95 2.90 8.57
C TYR A 425 -18.36 2.62 8.04
N VAL A 426 -19.33 3.50 8.31
CA VAL A 426 -20.71 3.37 7.81
C VAL A 426 -20.71 3.41 6.28
N PHE A 427 -19.96 4.32 5.67
CA PHE A 427 -19.82 4.36 4.21
C PHE A 427 -19.32 3.02 3.65
N PHE A 428 -18.33 2.39 4.28
CA PHE A 428 -17.84 1.07 3.88
C PHE A 428 -18.90 -0.01 4.03
N MET A 429 -19.60 -0.06 5.17
CA MET A 429 -20.66 -1.05 5.37
C MET A 429 -21.81 -0.87 4.40
N THR A 430 -22.10 0.37 3.96
CA THR A 430 -23.07 0.62 2.87
C THR A 430 -22.64 -0.02 1.56
N ILE A 431 -21.37 0.10 1.18
CA ILE A 431 -20.87 -0.54 -0.05
C ILE A 431 -20.96 -2.07 0.09
N VAL A 432 -20.58 -2.63 1.25
CA VAL A 432 -20.72 -4.07 1.51
C VAL A 432 -22.18 -4.50 1.36
N SER A 433 -23.12 -3.76 1.97
CA SER A 433 -24.56 -4.04 1.82
C SER A 433 -25.06 -3.99 0.38
N ILE A 434 -24.56 -3.07 -0.44
CA ILE A 434 -24.90 -3.00 -1.88
C ILE A 434 -24.36 -4.23 -2.61
N ILE A 435 -23.11 -4.63 -2.35
CA ILE A 435 -22.51 -5.83 -2.94
C ILE A 435 -23.33 -7.07 -2.55
N LEU A 436 -23.75 -7.17 -1.29
CA LEU A 436 -24.59 -8.27 -0.80
C LEU A 436 -25.98 -8.31 -1.45
N LEU A 437 -26.56 -7.15 -1.75
CA LEU A 437 -27.85 -7.05 -2.46
C LEU A 437 -27.74 -7.57 -3.90
N ILE A 438 -26.60 -7.37 -4.56
CA ILE A 438 -26.38 -7.75 -5.96
C ILE A 438 -25.98 -9.22 -6.09
N GLY A 439 -25.11 -9.71 -5.19
CA GLY A 439 -24.49 -11.04 -5.32
C GLY A 439 -25.33 -12.22 -4.84
N ILE A 440 -26.45 -11.97 -4.16
CA ILE A 440 -27.32 -13.01 -3.61
C ILE A 440 -28.77 -12.52 -3.73
N PRO A 441 -29.77 -13.39 -3.95
CA PRO A 441 -31.17 -13.07 -3.63
C PRO A 441 -31.35 -12.99 -2.11
N PHE A 442 -30.57 -12.14 -1.43
CA PHE A 442 -30.76 -11.82 -0.03
C PHE A 442 -31.99 -10.93 0.12
N SER A 443 -32.65 -11.05 1.26
CA SER A 443 -33.75 -10.18 1.62
C SER A 443 -33.31 -8.71 1.63
N TRP A 444 -34.19 -7.80 1.18
CA TRP A 444 -34.02 -6.34 1.22
C TRP A 444 -33.57 -5.80 2.58
N PHE A 445 -33.71 -6.59 3.66
CA PHE A 445 -33.21 -6.26 5.00
C PHE A 445 -31.68 -6.10 5.10
N ALA A 446 -30.89 -6.59 4.14
CA ALA A 446 -29.44 -6.37 4.11
C ALA A 446 -29.04 -4.88 4.03
N LEU A 447 -29.95 -4.02 3.55
CA LEU A 447 -29.78 -2.55 3.53
C LEU A 447 -29.77 -1.92 4.93
N PHE A 448 -30.23 -2.64 5.97
CA PHE A 448 -30.21 -2.14 7.35
C PHE A 448 -28.88 -2.37 8.08
N ILE A 449 -28.01 -3.24 7.55
CA ILE A 449 -26.69 -3.55 8.15
C ILE A 449 -25.87 -2.28 8.45
N PRO A 450 -25.75 -1.27 7.56
CA PRO A 450 -24.94 -0.08 7.85
C PRO A 450 -25.49 0.75 9.00
N PHE A 451 -26.82 0.81 9.14
CA PHE A 451 -27.49 1.53 10.21
C PHE A 451 -27.29 0.84 11.56
N VAL A 452 -27.47 -0.48 11.61
CA VAL A 452 -27.25 -1.29 12.81
C VAL A 452 -25.79 -1.26 13.25
N GLN A 453 -24.85 -1.11 12.31
CA GLN A 453 -23.42 -1.06 12.60
C GLN A 453 -22.84 0.33 12.89
N MET A 454 -23.62 1.40 12.76
CA MET A 454 -23.15 2.75 13.09
C MET A 454 -22.60 2.88 14.53
N PRO A 455 -23.26 2.33 15.57
CA PRO A 455 -22.73 2.38 16.93
C PRO A 455 -21.42 1.58 17.09
N LEU A 456 -21.29 0.46 16.37
CA LEU A 456 -20.09 -0.38 16.38
C LEU A 456 -18.87 0.38 15.90
N GLY A 457 -18.98 1.13 14.79
CA GLY A 457 -17.87 1.95 14.29
C GLY A 457 -17.37 2.95 15.35
N TYR A 458 -18.29 3.57 16.09
CA TYR A 458 -17.94 4.49 17.18
C TYR A 458 -17.31 3.75 18.39
N GLY A 459 -17.93 2.66 18.84
CA GLY A 459 -17.44 1.83 19.96
C GLY A 459 -16.06 1.23 19.69
N LEU A 460 -15.82 0.74 18.47
CA LEU A 460 -14.56 0.15 18.04
C LEU A 460 -13.44 1.19 17.99
N ALA A 461 -13.70 2.39 17.46
CA ALA A 461 -12.73 3.50 17.48
C ALA A 461 -12.36 3.92 18.89
N LEU A 462 -13.34 4.00 19.78
CA LEU A 462 -13.12 4.24 21.19
C LEU A 462 -12.24 3.12 21.77
N ALA A 463 -12.64 1.85 21.63
CA ALA A 463 -11.94 0.68 22.19
C ALA A 463 -10.48 0.61 21.77
N VAL A 464 -10.21 0.70 20.47
CA VAL A 464 -8.85 0.68 19.92
C VAL A 464 -8.03 1.85 20.45
N GLY A 465 -8.57 3.08 20.41
CA GLY A 465 -7.83 4.25 20.89
C GLY A 465 -7.57 4.23 22.40
N GLY A 466 -8.52 3.76 23.20
CA GLY A 466 -8.41 3.64 24.65
C GLY A 466 -7.42 2.55 25.10
N VAL A 467 -7.39 1.41 24.41
CA VAL A 467 -6.38 0.37 24.68
C VAL A 467 -4.99 0.85 24.27
N LEU A 468 -4.86 1.49 23.11
CA LEU A 468 -3.57 2.03 22.65
C LEU A 468 -3.01 3.11 23.56
N SER A 469 -3.85 4.03 24.06
CA SER A 469 -3.41 5.06 25.02
C SER A 469 -2.91 4.43 26.33
N ARG A 470 -3.47 3.30 26.76
CA ARG A 470 -3.00 2.58 27.95
C ARG A 470 -1.70 1.81 27.69
N VAL A 471 -1.66 1.01 26.63
CA VAL A 471 -0.53 0.10 26.34
C VAL A 471 0.73 0.86 25.89
N ILE A 472 0.55 1.98 25.19
CA ILE A 472 1.65 2.74 24.58
C ILE A 472 1.80 4.12 25.19
N GLY A 473 0.67 4.76 25.51
CA GLY A 473 0.63 6.17 25.87
C GLY A 473 0.75 6.49 27.36
N LYS A 474 0.82 5.47 28.23
CA LYS A 474 0.80 5.63 29.70
C LYS A 474 -0.29 6.63 30.16
N GLY A 475 -1.50 6.51 29.62
CA GLY A 475 -2.64 7.35 30.03
C GLY A 475 -2.94 8.56 29.15
N ARG A 476 -1.99 8.99 28.32
CA ARG A 476 -2.22 10.04 27.30
C ARG A 476 -2.55 9.40 25.96
N ILE A 477 -3.40 10.04 25.17
CA ILE A 477 -3.57 9.65 23.76
C ILE A 477 -2.29 10.06 23.04
N VAL A 478 -1.35 9.12 23.04
CA VAL A 478 -0.08 9.27 22.36
C VAL A 478 -0.33 9.01 20.89
N ALA A 479 0.16 9.92 20.07
CA ALA A 479 0.12 9.78 18.64
C ALA A 479 0.88 8.51 18.22
N VAL A 480 0.13 7.52 17.74
CA VAL A 480 0.66 6.21 17.32
C VAL A 480 0.84 6.24 15.81
N ASN A 481 2.07 6.05 15.33
CA ASN A 481 2.30 5.86 13.91
C ASN A 481 2.21 4.36 13.56
N PRO A 482 1.21 3.91 12.79
CA PRO A 482 1.02 2.49 12.45
C PRO A 482 2.16 1.88 11.64
N VAL A 483 2.84 2.70 10.85
CA VAL A 483 3.94 2.24 9.97
C VAL A 483 5.19 1.91 10.79
N ASN A 484 5.41 2.64 11.89
CA ASN A 484 6.64 2.53 12.68
C ASN A 484 6.46 1.79 14.01
N ASN A 485 5.23 1.69 14.52
CA ASN A 485 4.92 0.98 15.75
C ASN A 485 4.09 -0.28 15.46
N GLN A 486 4.73 -1.28 14.85
CA GLN A 486 4.09 -2.57 14.51
C GLN A 486 3.42 -3.23 15.72
N LYS A 487 3.97 -3.06 16.93
CA LYS A 487 3.32 -3.55 18.16
C LYS A 487 1.98 -2.89 18.39
N ALA A 488 1.87 -1.59 18.14
CA ALA A 488 0.61 -0.86 18.23
C ALA A 488 -0.40 -1.31 17.18
N THR A 489 0.06 -1.47 15.94
CA THR A 489 -0.76 -1.96 14.84
C THR A 489 -1.28 -3.36 15.12
N PHE A 490 -0.45 -4.24 15.68
CA PHE A 490 -0.84 -5.59 16.09
C PHE A 490 -1.84 -5.59 17.25
N VAL A 491 -1.60 -4.77 18.29
CA VAL A 491 -2.57 -4.62 19.39
C VAL A 491 -3.90 -4.09 18.89
N ALA A 492 -3.89 -3.09 18.01
CA ALA A 492 -5.10 -2.55 17.43
C ALA A 492 -5.83 -3.56 16.55
N PHE A 493 -5.10 -4.35 15.75
CA PHE A 493 -5.65 -5.46 14.99
C PHE A 493 -6.35 -6.47 15.91
N LEU A 494 -5.69 -6.90 16.99
CA LEU A 494 -6.28 -7.84 17.94
C LEU A 494 -7.52 -7.28 18.64
N VAL A 495 -7.48 -6.02 19.09
CA VAL A 495 -8.65 -5.38 19.72
C VAL A 495 -9.80 -5.26 18.73
N SER A 496 -9.50 -4.88 17.49
CA SER A 496 -10.48 -4.76 16.41
C SER A 496 -11.08 -6.11 16.03
N LEU A 497 -10.28 -7.17 15.99
CA LEU A 497 -10.75 -8.53 15.77
C LEU A 497 -11.65 -8.97 16.92
N SER A 498 -11.25 -8.76 18.19
CA SER A 498 -12.05 -9.17 19.35
C SER A 498 -13.37 -8.43 19.47
N VAL A 499 -13.34 -7.09 19.40
CA VAL A 499 -14.53 -6.24 19.51
C VAL A 499 -15.40 -6.37 18.26
N GLY A 500 -14.80 -6.45 17.08
CA GLY A 500 -15.55 -6.54 15.83
C GLY A 500 -16.21 -7.90 15.57
N SER A 501 -15.58 -8.99 16.01
CA SER A 501 -16.11 -10.34 15.73
C SER A 501 -17.34 -10.69 16.58
N LEU A 502 -17.47 -10.12 17.78
CA LEU A 502 -18.56 -10.43 18.72
C LEU A 502 -19.96 -10.15 18.13
N PRO A 503 -20.24 -8.97 17.55
CA PRO A 503 -21.50 -8.71 16.84
C PRO A 503 -21.77 -9.65 15.68
N ILE A 504 -20.72 -10.04 14.96
CA ILE A 504 -20.83 -10.95 13.81
C ILE A 504 -21.19 -12.35 14.29
N LEU A 505 -20.59 -12.82 15.40
CA LEU A 505 -20.96 -14.09 16.01
C LEU A 505 -22.41 -14.08 16.49
N GLY A 506 -22.91 -12.96 17.02
CA GLY A 506 -24.33 -12.80 17.34
C GLY A 506 -25.23 -12.87 16.12
N PHE A 507 -24.83 -12.24 15.01
CA PHE A 507 -25.53 -12.36 13.73
C PHE A 507 -25.61 -13.82 13.29
N LEU A 508 -24.47 -14.52 13.24
CA LEU A 508 -24.37 -15.94 12.89
C LEU A 508 -25.26 -16.82 13.74
N LEU A 509 -25.16 -16.70 15.06
CA LEU A 509 -25.94 -17.50 16.01
C LEU A 509 -27.44 -17.25 15.83
N GLY A 510 -27.84 -15.99 15.63
CA GLY A 510 -29.24 -15.65 15.39
C GLY A 510 -29.77 -16.22 14.09
N THR A 511 -29.02 -16.09 13.00
CA THR A 511 -29.38 -16.68 11.71
C THR A 511 -29.41 -18.21 11.75
N TYR A 512 -28.49 -18.84 12.49
CA TYR A 512 -28.44 -20.30 12.60
C TYR A 512 -29.59 -20.86 13.43
N LEU A 513 -29.91 -20.22 14.57
CA LEU A 513 -30.94 -20.69 15.50
C LEU A 513 -32.37 -20.49 14.97
N ALA A 514 -32.63 -19.36 14.31
CA ALA A 514 -33.99 -19.00 13.88
C ALA A 514 -34.24 -19.22 12.38
N GLN A 515 -33.20 -19.51 11.59
CA GLN A 515 -33.25 -19.52 10.12
C GLN A 515 -33.78 -18.20 9.51
N GLU A 516 -33.83 -17.12 10.29
CA GLU A 516 -34.31 -15.81 9.89
C GLU A 516 -33.23 -14.73 10.06
N ILE A 517 -33.01 -13.95 9.00
CA ILE A 517 -32.04 -12.84 8.97
C ILE A 517 -32.42 -11.75 9.97
N LEU A 518 -33.71 -11.49 10.16
CA LEU A 518 -34.19 -10.45 11.08
C LEU A 518 -33.74 -10.73 12.52
N VAL A 519 -33.80 -11.99 12.95
CA VAL A 519 -33.34 -12.43 14.28
C VAL A 519 -31.83 -12.28 14.40
N GLY A 520 -31.07 -12.62 13.35
CA GLY A 520 -29.64 -12.36 13.26
C GLY A 520 -29.28 -10.89 13.42
N ILE A 521 -29.94 -10.00 12.66
CA ILE A 521 -29.74 -8.54 12.74
C ILE A 521 -30.12 -8.01 14.13
N GLY A 522 -31.20 -8.52 14.73
CA GLY A 522 -31.63 -8.15 16.09
C GLY A 522 -30.59 -8.51 17.14
N LEU A 523 -30.07 -9.75 17.12
CA LEU A 523 -29.02 -10.20 18.03
C LEU A 523 -27.71 -9.43 17.82
N GLN A 524 -27.34 -9.17 16.57
CA GLN A 524 -26.21 -8.30 16.24
C GLN A 524 -26.38 -6.90 16.85
N GLY A 525 -27.56 -6.29 16.68
CA GLY A 525 -27.86 -4.96 17.22
C GLY A 525 -27.75 -4.90 18.74
N ILE A 526 -28.26 -5.91 19.45
CA ILE A 526 -28.16 -6.01 20.92
C ILE A 526 -26.70 -6.06 21.36
N LEU A 527 -25.87 -6.92 20.74
CA LEU A 527 -24.45 -7.03 21.09
C LEU A 527 -23.70 -5.72 20.79
N ILE A 528 -23.98 -5.07 19.66
CA ILE A 528 -23.38 -3.77 19.30
C ILE A 528 -23.68 -2.69 20.34
N ILE A 529 -24.92 -2.64 20.84
CA ILE A 529 -25.31 -1.67 21.87
C ILE A 529 -24.55 -1.95 23.16
N ILE A 530 -24.47 -3.22 23.58
CA ILE A 530 -23.74 -3.62 24.79
C ILE A 530 -22.26 -3.21 24.68
N GLU A 531 -21.61 -3.55 23.57
CA GLU A 531 -20.20 -3.20 23.33
C GLU A 531 -19.96 -1.70 23.31
N SER A 532 -20.83 -0.95 22.63
CA SER A 532 -20.74 0.50 22.55
C SER A 532 -20.88 1.14 23.94
N LEU A 533 -21.81 0.63 24.77
CA LEU A 533 -21.98 1.09 26.15
C LEU A 533 -20.77 0.76 27.02
N VAL A 534 -20.19 -0.44 26.88
CA VAL A 534 -18.98 -0.85 27.58
C VAL A 534 -17.79 0.04 27.17
N ALA A 535 -17.63 0.32 25.88
CA ALA A 535 -16.58 1.22 25.37
C ALA A 535 -16.75 2.64 25.93
N VAL A 536 -17.97 3.20 25.90
CA VAL A 536 -18.24 4.56 26.39
C VAL A 536 -18.04 4.68 27.91
N LYS A 537 -18.40 3.67 28.70
CA LYS A 537 -18.24 3.70 30.18
C LYS A 537 -16.86 3.27 30.65
N GLY A 538 -16.22 2.33 29.96
CA GLY A 538 -14.95 1.72 30.36
C GLY A 538 -13.73 2.58 30.02
N ILE A 539 -13.73 3.21 28.85
CA ILE A 539 -12.56 3.95 28.35
C ILE A 539 -12.23 5.24 29.12
N PRO A 540 -13.21 6.02 29.63
CA PRO A 540 -12.89 7.12 30.53
C PRO A 540 -12.04 6.68 31.74
N LYS A 541 -12.23 5.44 32.23
CA LYS A 541 -11.42 4.89 33.33
C LYS A 541 -10.01 4.51 32.88
N LEU A 542 -9.85 4.08 31.63
CA LEU A 542 -8.54 3.74 31.04
C LEU A 542 -7.67 4.97 30.73
N LEU A 543 -8.28 6.16 30.62
CA LEU A 543 -7.61 7.43 30.30
C LEU A 543 -7.29 8.31 31.53
N LYS A 544 -7.75 7.93 32.73
CA LYS A 544 -7.61 8.75 33.97
C LYS A 544 -6.34 8.45 34.78
N ASN A 545 -5.59 7.42 34.42
CA ASN A 545 -4.31 7.02 35.02
C ASN A 545 -3.21 7.09 33.97
#